data_AF-A0A965VNR4-F1
#
_entry.id   AF-A0A965VNR4-F1
#
_cell.length_a   1.000
_cell.length_b   1.000
_cell.length_c   1.000
_cell.angle_alpha   90.00
_cell.angle_beta   90.00
_cell.angle_gamma   90.00
#
_symmetry.space_group_name_H-M   'P 1'
#
loop_
_entity.id
_entity.type
_entity.pdbx_description
1 polymer ?
#
loop_
_entity_poly.entity_id
_entity_poly.type
_entity_poly.pdbx_seq_one_letter_code
_entity_poly.pdbx_strand_id
1 'polypeptide(L)'
;MNSKIQDIISASISVKQQVLADEQLLQVIDAATQACITALRNGNKLLFCGNGGSAADAQHLAAEFTGRFYSDRKALPAEALHCNTSYLTAVANDYSYDVVYSRMVEGIAKEGDILIGL
;
A
#
# COMPACT_ATOMS: atom_id res chain seq x y z
N MET A 1 26.29 21.24 3.94
CA MET A 1 24.81 21.26 3.80
C MET A 1 24.41 21.08 2.33
N ASN A 2 24.85 21.94 1.41
CA ASN A 2 24.53 21.83 -0.03
C ASN A 2 24.99 20.51 -0.67
N SER A 3 26.19 20.00 -0.33
CA SER A 3 26.66 18.70 -0.82
C SER A 3 25.73 17.56 -0.42
N LYS A 4 25.36 17.49 0.86
CA LYS A 4 24.45 16.45 1.36
C LYS A 4 23.07 16.44 0.68
N ILE A 5 22.54 17.62 0.33
CA ILE A 5 21.27 17.71 -0.42
C ILE A 5 21.46 17.15 -1.84
N GLN A 6 22.54 17.52 -2.52
CA GLN A 6 22.87 17.01 -3.85
C GLN A 6 23.07 15.49 -3.83
N ASP A 7 23.74 14.96 -2.80
CA ASP A 7 23.99 13.53 -2.65
C ASP A 7 22.67 12.74 -2.49
N ILE A 8 21.75 13.22 -1.64
CA ILE A 8 20.45 12.57 -1.41
C ILE A 8 19.61 12.57 -2.70
N ILE A 9 19.56 13.70 -3.41
CA ILE A 9 18.81 13.81 -4.67
C ILE A 9 19.44 12.89 -5.73
N SER A 10 20.76 12.87 -5.84
CA SER A 10 21.49 12.02 -6.79
C SER A 10 21.28 10.54 -6.51
N ALA A 11 21.27 10.14 -5.23
CA ALA A 11 20.94 8.78 -4.82
C ALA A 11 19.50 8.39 -5.21
N SER A 12 18.52 9.29 -5.02
CA SER A 12 17.13 9.05 -5.42
C SER A 12 16.97 8.90 -6.94
N ILE A 13 17.71 9.68 -7.73
CA ILE A 13 17.75 9.55 -9.20
C ILE A 13 18.35 8.19 -9.59
N SER A 14 19.48 7.83 -9.00
CA SER A 14 20.16 6.56 -9.28
C SER A 14 19.26 5.35 -8.99
N VAL A 15 18.54 5.35 -7.87
CA VAL A 15 17.57 4.28 -7.55
C VAL A 15 16.47 4.19 -8.62
N LYS A 16 15.90 5.32 -9.05
CA LYS A 16 14.87 5.32 -10.11
C LYS A 16 15.40 4.84 -11.46
N GLN A 17 16.66 5.17 -11.80
CA GLN A 17 17.30 4.67 -13.01
C GLN A 17 17.52 3.15 -12.95
N GLN A 18 17.91 2.62 -11.78
CA GLN A 18 18.03 1.17 -11.57
C GLN A 18 16.67 0.47 -11.72
N VAL A 19 15.62 1.00 -11.10
CA VAL A 19 14.24 0.46 -11.25
C VAL A 19 13.80 0.46 -12.72
N LEU A 20 14.09 1.54 -13.46
CA LEU A 20 13.75 1.64 -14.89
C LEU A 20 14.51 0.61 -15.75
N ALA A 21 15.74 0.27 -15.36
CA ALA A 21 16.59 -0.69 -16.09
C ALA A 21 16.33 -2.15 -15.68
N ASP A 22 15.58 -2.40 -14.61
CA ASP A 22 15.29 -3.73 -14.09
C ASP A 22 14.02 -4.31 -14.73
N GLU A 23 14.18 -5.03 -15.83
CA GLU A 23 13.08 -5.67 -16.56
C GLU A 23 12.27 -6.63 -15.68
N GLN A 24 12.91 -7.33 -14.74
CA GLN A 24 12.23 -8.27 -13.85
C GLN A 24 11.33 -7.51 -12.88
N LEU A 25 11.83 -6.43 -12.27
CA LEU A 25 11.02 -5.60 -11.38
C LEU A 25 9.84 -4.95 -12.13
N LEU A 26 10.05 -4.50 -13.37
CA LEU A 26 8.96 -3.97 -14.20
C LEU A 26 7.88 -5.02 -14.49
N GLN A 27 8.26 -6.28 -14.72
CA GLN A 27 7.30 -7.39 -14.88
C GLN A 27 6.53 -7.67 -13.57
N VAL A 28 7.19 -7.59 -12.41
CA VAL A 28 6.52 -7.73 -11.11
C VAL A 28 5.50 -6.62 -10.90
N ILE A 29 5.84 -5.38 -11.24
CA ILE A 29 4.93 -4.22 -11.15
C ILE A 29 3.70 -4.42 -12.04
N ASP A 30 3.89 -4.85 -13.30
CA ASP A 30 2.76 -5.12 -14.20
C ASP A 30 1.88 -6.26 -13.66
N ALA A 31 2.49 -7.38 -13.23
CA ALA A 31 1.74 -8.50 -12.66
C ALA A 31 0.91 -8.11 -11.42
N ALA A 32 1.49 -7.34 -10.49
CA ALA A 32 0.79 -6.81 -9.33
C ALA A 32 -0.36 -5.87 -9.74
N THR A 33 -0.14 -5.03 -10.75
CA THR A 33 -1.16 -4.14 -11.29
C THR A 33 -2.32 -4.92 -11.92
N GLN A 34 -2.04 -5.95 -12.72
CA GLN A 34 -3.07 -6.80 -13.32
C GLN A 34 -3.88 -7.57 -12.27
N ALA A 35 -3.24 -8.03 -11.19
CA ALA A 35 -3.93 -8.68 -10.08
C ALA A 35 -4.92 -7.74 -9.39
N CYS A 36 -4.49 -6.50 -9.10
CA CYS A 36 -5.35 -5.46 -8.54
C CYS A 36 -6.52 -5.10 -9.47
N ILE A 37 -6.26 -4.92 -10.77
CA ILE A 37 -7.31 -4.64 -11.77
C ILE A 37 -8.35 -5.77 -11.80
N THR A 38 -7.88 -7.02 -11.80
CA THR A 38 -8.76 -8.20 -11.84
C THR A 38 -9.63 -8.29 -10.59
N ALA A 39 -9.04 -8.12 -9.39
CA ALA A 39 -9.76 -8.12 -8.13
C ALA A 39 -10.86 -7.03 -8.11
N LEU A 40 -10.52 -5.81 -8.49
CA LEU A 40 -11.47 -4.69 -8.53
C LEU A 40 -12.60 -4.91 -9.55
N ARG A 41 -12.29 -5.46 -10.73
CA ARG A 41 -13.31 -5.80 -11.75
C ARG A 41 -14.27 -6.88 -11.27
N ASN A 42 -13.80 -7.80 -10.42
CA ASN A 42 -14.61 -8.85 -9.81
C ASN A 42 -15.39 -8.36 -8.58
N GLY A 43 -15.30 -7.08 -8.22
CA GLY A 43 -16.01 -6.50 -7.09
C GLY A 43 -15.31 -6.68 -5.73
N ASN A 44 -14.06 -7.13 -5.74
CA ASN A 44 -13.23 -7.28 -4.54
C ASN A 44 -12.54 -5.95 -4.18
N LYS A 45 -11.90 -5.90 -3.01
CA LYS A 45 -11.23 -4.70 -2.48
C LYS A 45 -9.73 -4.88 -2.33
N LEU A 46 -9.03 -3.75 -2.27
CA LEU A 46 -7.60 -3.68 -1.97
C LEU A 46 -7.41 -3.29 -0.50
N LEU A 47 -6.57 -4.02 0.22
CA LEU A 47 -6.22 -3.74 1.61
C LEU A 47 -4.75 -3.35 1.68
N PHE A 48 -4.44 -2.25 2.37
CA PHE A 48 -3.09 -1.71 2.49
C PHE A 48 -2.61 -1.71 3.93
N CYS A 49 -1.38 -2.15 4.19
CA CYS A 49 -0.75 -2.07 5.50
C CYS A 49 0.73 -1.74 5.38
N GLY A 50 1.28 -1.09 6.40
CA GLY A 50 2.69 -0.72 6.49
C GLY A 50 2.97 -0.01 7.81
N ASN A 51 4.24 0.16 8.17
CA ASN A 51 4.64 0.79 9.44
C ASN A 51 5.43 2.10 9.20
N GLY A 52 5.26 3.08 10.08
CA GLY A 52 5.98 4.36 9.97
C GLY A 52 5.65 5.11 8.66
N GLY A 53 6.67 5.41 7.84
CA GLY A 53 6.48 6.05 6.54
C GLY A 53 5.60 5.22 5.60
N SER A 54 5.76 3.90 5.61
CA SER A 54 4.94 2.97 4.82
C SER A 54 3.46 2.97 5.24
N ALA A 55 3.16 3.31 6.49
CA ALA A 55 1.77 3.51 6.93
C ALA A 55 1.15 4.74 6.25
N ALA A 56 1.90 5.84 6.16
CA ALA A 56 1.45 7.03 5.44
C ALA A 56 1.18 6.73 3.95
N ASP A 57 2.07 5.98 3.30
CA ASP A 57 1.88 5.54 1.91
C ASP A 57 0.65 4.62 1.76
N ALA A 58 0.47 3.67 2.68
CA ALA A 58 -0.69 2.77 2.69
C ALA A 58 -2.02 3.55 2.74
N GLN A 59 -2.12 4.54 3.64
CA GLN A 59 -3.31 5.38 3.75
C GLN A 59 -3.48 6.31 2.56
N HIS A 60 -2.39 6.87 2.03
CA HIS A 60 -2.43 7.73 0.86
C HIS A 60 -2.97 6.97 -0.36
N LEU A 61 -2.43 5.78 -0.65
CA LEU A 61 -2.90 4.92 -1.73
C LEU A 61 -4.38 4.57 -1.55
N ALA A 62 -4.80 4.11 -0.37
CA ALA A 62 -6.21 3.79 -0.11
C ALA A 62 -7.15 5.00 -0.37
N ALA A 63 -6.71 6.22 -0.03
CA ALA A 63 -7.44 7.45 -0.30
C ALA A 63 -7.53 7.79 -1.79
N GLU A 64 -6.48 7.54 -2.59
CA GLU A 64 -6.52 7.73 -4.05
C GLU A 64 -7.47 6.74 -4.74
N PHE A 65 -7.61 5.52 -4.21
CA PHE A 65 -8.57 4.53 -4.73
C PHE A 65 -10.02 4.91 -4.41
N THR A 66 -10.32 5.20 -3.15
CA THR A 66 -11.67 5.51 -2.67
C THR A 66 -12.15 6.90 -3.04
N GLY A 67 -11.24 7.87 -3.09
CA GLY A 67 -11.49 9.24 -3.53
C GLY A 67 -11.19 9.41 -5.02
N ARG A 68 -10.29 10.36 -5.33
CA ARG A 68 -9.90 10.73 -6.68
C ARG A 68 -8.38 10.72 -6.81
N PHE A 69 -7.89 10.19 -7.92
CA PHE A 69 -6.49 10.28 -8.34
C PHE A 69 -6.36 11.22 -9.55
N TYR A 70 -5.89 10.76 -10.70
CA TYR A 70 -5.77 11.59 -11.91
C TYR A 70 -7.10 11.91 -12.61
N SER A 71 -8.03 10.95 -12.65
CA SER A 71 -9.31 11.08 -13.34
C SER A 71 -10.49 11.05 -12.38
N ASP A 72 -11.56 11.73 -12.77
CA ASP A 72 -12.84 11.61 -12.07
C ASP A 72 -13.51 10.31 -12.50
N ARG A 73 -13.66 9.39 -11.56
CA ARG A 73 -14.18 8.03 -11.77
C ARG A 73 -14.95 7.58 -10.53
N LYS A 74 -15.71 6.50 -10.67
CA LYS A 74 -16.32 5.84 -9.51
C LYS A 74 -15.24 5.45 -8.49
N ALA A 75 -15.55 5.63 -7.21
CA ALA A 75 -14.74 5.15 -6.10
C ALA A 75 -14.42 3.66 -6.26
N LEU A 76 -13.17 3.29 -6.02
CA LEU A 76 -12.70 1.91 -6.00
C LEU A 76 -12.55 1.47 -4.54
N PRO A 77 -13.02 0.27 -4.18
CA PRO A 77 -12.99 -0.17 -2.79
C PRO A 77 -11.55 -0.46 -2.34
N ALA A 78 -11.06 0.34 -1.39
CA ALA A 78 -9.76 0.18 -0.79
C ALA A 78 -9.75 0.66 0.67
N GLU A 79 -8.94 0.03 1.53
CA GLU A 79 -8.85 0.39 2.96
C GLU A 79 -7.41 0.26 3.46
N ALA A 80 -6.97 1.19 4.29
CA ALA A 80 -5.69 1.09 5.01
C ALA A 80 -5.92 0.58 6.44
N LEU A 81 -5.26 -0.52 6.79
CA LEU A 81 -5.61 -1.32 7.96
C LEU A 81 -5.20 -0.70 9.31
N HIS A 82 -4.41 0.38 9.30
CA HIS A 82 -3.88 1.02 10.50
C HIS A 82 -4.66 2.29 10.91
N CYS A 83 -5.61 2.77 10.10
CA CYS A 83 -6.26 4.07 10.34
C CYS A 83 -7.18 4.09 11.57
N ASN A 84 -7.75 2.94 11.94
CA ASN A 84 -8.52 2.80 13.17
C ASN A 84 -7.58 2.66 14.36
N THR A 85 -7.28 3.78 15.01
CA THR A 85 -6.37 3.83 16.16
C THR A 85 -6.88 3.03 17.35
N SER A 86 -8.20 3.02 17.60
CA SER A 86 -8.79 2.21 18.67
C SER A 86 -8.59 0.71 18.45
N TYR A 87 -8.73 0.24 17.22
CA TYR A 87 -8.41 -1.14 16.86
C TYR A 87 -6.92 -1.42 17.04
N LEU A 88 -6.05 -0.55 16.49
CA LEU A 88 -4.61 -0.76 16.48
C LEU A 88 -4.05 -0.85 17.90
N THR A 89 -4.46 0.06 18.79
CA THR A 89 -4.02 0.06 20.19
C THR A 89 -4.59 -1.10 20.99
N ALA A 90 -5.86 -1.48 20.77
CA ALA A 90 -6.47 -2.62 21.45
C ALA A 90 -5.79 -3.94 21.08
N VAL A 91 -5.61 -4.23 19.78
CA VAL A 91 -4.97 -5.49 19.36
C VAL A 91 -3.50 -5.55 19.75
N ALA A 92 -2.78 -4.43 19.64
CA ALA A 92 -1.38 -4.36 20.07
C ALA A 92 -1.22 -4.59 21.58
N ASN A 93 -2.14 -4.05 22.40
CA ASN A 93 -2.11 -4.20 23.86
C ASN A 93 -2.58 -5.58 24.33
N ASP A 94 -3.70 -6.05 23.79
CA ASP A 94 -4.40 -7.24 24.29
C ASP A 94 -3.79 -8.54 23.72
N TYR A 95 -3.11 -8.47 22.57
CA TYR A 95 -2.49 -9.62 21.90
C TYR A 95 -0.99 -9.40 21.65
N SER A 96 -0.66 -8.62 20.62
CA SER A 96 0.71 -8.25 20.24
C SER A 96 0.64 -7.28 19.06
N TYR A 97 1.63 -6.39 18.94
CA TYR A 97 1.76 -5.57 17.74
C TYR A 97 1.99 -6.43 16.48
N ASP A 98 2.58 -7.63 16.61
CA ASP A 98 2.88 -8.51 15.47
C ASP A 98 1.64 -9.02 14.72
N VAL A 99 0.47 -8.96 15.36
CA VAL A 99 -0.78 -9.50 14.80
C VAL A 99 -1.77 -8.42 14.37
N VAL A 100 -1.42 -7.13 14.48
CA VAL A 100 -2.39 -6.04 14.22
C VAL A 100 -2.95 -6.06 12.81
N TYR A 101 -2.17 -6.43 11.79
CA TYR A 101 -2.67 -6.50 10.42
C TYR A 101 -3.29 -7.86 10.10
N SER A 102 -2.67 -8.97 10.52
CA SER A 102 -3.22 -10.31 10.26
C SER A 102 -4.59 -10.50 10.89
N ARG A 103 -4.81 -9.96 12.10
CA ARG A 103 -6.10 -9.99 12.78
C ARG A 103 -7.17 -9.15 12.06
N MET A 104 -6.79 -8.05 11.41
CA MET A 104 -7.71 -7.23 10.63
C MET A 104 -8.09 -7.95 9.34
N VAL A 105 -7.09 -8.53 8.66
CA VAL A 105 -7.30 -9.35 7.45
C VAL A 105 -8.24 -10.51 7.75
N GLU A 106 -8.01 -11.25 8.83
CA GLU A 106 -8.91 -12.33 9.29
C GLU A 106 -10.36 -11.86 9.46
N GLY A 107 -10.57 -10.64 9.97
CA GLY A 107 -11.89 -10.10 10.27
C GLY A 107 -12.65 -9.50 9.07
N ILE A 108 -11.98 -8.93 8.07
CA ILE A 108 -12.63 -8.14 7.01
C ILE A 108 -12.33 -8.60 5.57
N ALA A 109 -11.25 -9.35 5.36
CA ALA A 109 -10.88 -9.80 4.02
C ALA A 109 -11.84 -10.90 3.54
N LYS A 110 -12.07 -10.93 2.23
CA LYS A 110 -12.85 -11.95 1.55
C LYS A 110 -11.99 -12.61 0.48
N GLU A 111 -12.40 -13.80 0.06
CA GLU A 111 -11.77 -14.48 -1.07
C GLU A 111 -11.75 -13.54 -2.31
N GLY A 112 -10.57 -13.40 -2.91
CA GLY A 112 -10.35 -12.52 -4.07
C GLY A 112 -9.97 -11.08 -3.75
N ASP A 113 -9.98 -10.66 -2.48
CA ASP A 113 -9.34 -9.41 -2.05
C ASP A 113 -7.81 -9.51 -2.18
N ILE A 114 -7.14 -8.36 -2.30
CA ILE A 114 -5.68 -8.27 -2.39
C ILE A 114 -5.14 -7.49 -1.19
N LEU A 115 -4.16 -8.07 -0.49
CA LEU A 115 -3.38 -7.40 0.54
C LEU A 115 -2.05 -6.88 -0.03
N ILE A 116 -1.75 -5.61 0.23
CA ILE A 116 -0.51 -4.95 -0.18
C ILE A 116 0.23 -4.50 1.10
N GLY A 117 1.36 -5.13 1.38
CA GLY A 117 2.26 -4.81 2.49
C GLY A 117 3.41 -3.89 2.05
N LEU A 118 3.63 -2.80 2.80
CA LEU A 118 4.59 -1.73 2.52
C LEU A 118 5.61 -1.56 3.66
#